data_AF-A0A964KFE2-F1
#
_entry.id   AF-A0A964KFE2-F1
#
_cell.length_a   1.000
_cell.length_b   1.000
_cell.length_c   1.000
_cell.angle_alpha   90.00
_cell.angle_beta   90.00
_cell.angle_gamma   90.00
#
_symmetry.space_group_name_H-M   'P 1'
#
loop_
_entity.id
_entity.type
_entity.pdbx_description
1 polymer ?
#
loop_
_entity_poly.entity_id
_entity_poly.type
_entity_poly.pdbx_seq_one_letter_code
_entity_poly.pdbx_strand_id
1 'polypeptide(L)' 'MNDHLLQCIEAAGQAGQPQTLYLVLDRALGLVVGHRLFTMMVLAADGVKVRRVYSNHPDA' A
#
# COMPACT_ATOMS: atom_id res chain seq x y z
N MET A 1 -18.57 6.01 -4.38
CA MET A 1 -17.32 5.77 -5.15
C MET A 1 -16.10 6.55 -4.59
N ASN A 2 -16.21 7.26 -3.45
CA ASN A 2 -15.11 8.07 -2.88
C ASN A 2 -14.63 7.62 -1.48
N ASP A 3 -15.27 6.63 -0.86
CA ASP A 3 -15.02 6.29 0.56
C ASP A 3 -13.64 5.65 0.78
N HIS A 4 -13.14 4.87 -0.17
CA HIS A 4 -11.85 4.18 -0.03
C HIS A 4 -10.66 5.14 -0.08
N LEU A 5 -10.73 6.19 -0.92
CA LEU A 5 -9.68 7.21 -0.95
C LEU A 5 -9.64 8.00 0.36
N LEU A 6 -10.81 8.36 0.91
CA LEU A 6 -10.89 9.04 2.19
C LEU A 6 -10.29 8.20 3.33
N GLN A 7 -10.58 6.90 3.36
CA GLN A 7 -10.00 5.96 4.32
C GLN A 7 -8.46 5.90 4.24
N CYS A 8 -7.89 5.91 3.03
CA CYS A 8 -6.44 5.97 2.86
C CYS A 8 -5.84 7.28 3.41
N ILE A 9 -6.51 8.42 3.17
CA ILE A 9 -6.07 9.73 3.68
C ILE A 9 -6.12 9.76 5.21
N GLU A 10 -7.20 9.28 5.81
CA GLU A 10 -7.32 9.18 7.27
C GLU A 10 -6.22 8.28 7.85
N ALA A 11 -5.98 7.12 7.22
CA ALA A 11 -4.94 6.18 7.64
C ALA A 11 -3.54 6.78 7.60
N ALA A 12 -3.25 7.70 6.68
CA ALA A 12 -1.96 8.38 6.59
C ALA A 12 -1.67 9.31 7.79
N GLY A 13 -2.73 9.77 8.49
CA GLY A 13 -2.61 10.61 9.69
C GLY A 13 -2.50 9.83 11.02
N GLN A 14 -2.63 8.50 10.99
CA GLN A 14 -2.62 7.66 12.19
C GLN A 14 -1.19 7.21 12.57
N ALA A 15 -1.02 6.74 13.81
CA ALA A 15 0.22 6.08 14.25
C ALA A 15 0.46 4.76 13.50
N GLY A 16 1.70 4.24 13.58
CA GLY A 16 2.09 2.98 12.92
C GLY A 16 2.50 3.13 11.46
N GLN A 17 2.95 4.32 11.05
CA GLN A 17 3.42 4.56 9.69
C GLN A 17 4.77 3.88 9.40
N PRO A 18 5.00 3.45 8.15
CA PRO A 18 4.07 3.53 7.01
C PRO A 18 3.08 2.35 6.90
N GLN A 19 3.18 1.34 7.78
CA GLN A 19 2.45 0.07 7.64
C GLN A 19 0.92 0.26 7.69
N THR A 20 0.42 1.15 8.55
CA THR A 20 -1.01 1.45 8.66
C THR A 20 -1.60 1.88 7.31
N LEU A 21 -0.93 2.82 6.62
CA LEU A 21 -1.35 3.26 5.29
C LEU A 21 -1.28 2.12 4.28
N TYR A 22 -0.22 1.32 4.31
CA TYR A 22 -0.03 0.23 3.35
C TYR A 22 -1.13 -0.84 3.43
N LEU A 23 -1.56 -1.19 4.64
CA LEU A 23 -2.64 -2.16 4.86
C LEU A 23 -4.00 -1.63 4.37
N VAL A 24 -4.30 -0.35 4.63
CA VAL A 24 -5.55 0.26 4.17
C VAL A 24 -5.56 0.38 2.65
N LEU A 25 -4.42 0.75 2.05
CA LEU A 25 -4.27 0.84 0.61
C LEU A 25 -4.44 -0.54 -0.07
N ASP A 26 -3.83 -1.58 0.49
CA ASP A 26 -3.99 -2.97 0.01
C ASP A 26 -5.48 -3.35 -0.07
N ARG A 27 -6.19 -3.18 1.05
CA ARG A 27 -7.63 -3.47 1.14
C ARG A 27 -8.44 -2.64 0.16
N ALA A 28 -8.19 -1.33 0.09
CA ALA A 28 -8.91 -0.42 -0.81
C ALA A 28 -8.75 -0.83 -2.28
N LEU A 29 -7.52 -1.12 -2.71
CA LEU A 29 -7.26 -1.60 -4.06
C LEU A 29 -7.89 -2.98 -4.31
N GLY A 30 -7.95 -3.84 -3.30
CA GLY A 30 -8.60 -5.14 -3.40
C GLY A 30 -10.08 -5.01 -3.70
N LEU A 31 -10.75 -4.04 -3.05
CA LEU A 31 -12.17 -3.77 -3.26
C LEU A 31 -12.46 -3.06 -4.59
N VAL A 32 -11.58 -2.18 -5.05
CA VAL A 32 -11.79 -1.40 -6.28
C VAL A 32 -11.38 -2.16 -7.54
N VAL A 33 -10.24 -2.86 -7.50
CA VAL A 33 -9.64 -3.52 -8.66
C VAL A 33 -9.88 -5.04 -8.65
N GLY A 34 -10.19 -5.64 -7.49
CA GLY A 34 -10.37 -7.09 -7.37
C GLY A 34 -9.05 -7.86 -7.32
N HIS A 35 -7.95 -7.24 -6.87
CA HIS A 35 -6.66 -7.93 -6.79
C HIS A 35 -6.66 -8.97 -5.65
N ARG A 36 -5.77 -9.96 -5.76
CA ARG A 36 -5.47 -10.92 -4.68
C ARG A 36 -4.09 -10.73 -4.07
N LEU A 37 -3.18 -10.16 -4.84
CA LEU A 37 -1.79 -9.91 -4.45
C LEU A 37 -1.44 -8.47 -4.79
N PHE A 38 -0.80 -7.81 -3.84
CA PHE A 38 -0.37 -6.43 -3.95
C PHE A 38 1.02 -6.28 -3.35
N THR A 39 1.89 -5.59 -4.09
CA THR A 39 3.27 -5.33 -3.69
C THR A 39 3.61 -3.89 -4.01
N MET A 40 4.15 -3.17 -3.03
CA MET A 40 4.67 -1.82 -3.24
C MET A 40 6.18 -1.84 -3.32
N MET A 41 6.67 -1.11 -4.32
CA MET A 41 8.08 -0.94 -4.61
C MET A 41 8.42 0.55 -4.54
N VAL A 42 9.58 0.87 -3.99
CA VAL A 42 10.16 2.21 -4.03
C VAL A 42 11.42 2.14 -4.88
N LEU A 43 11.48 3.01 -5.87
CA LEU A 43 12.69 3.27 -6.63
C LEU A 43 13.61 4.14 -5.75
N ALA A 44 14.85 3.72 -5.59
CA ALA A 44 15.88 4.51 -4.91
C ALA A 44 16.12 5.82 -5.67
N ALA A 45 16.63 6.84 -4.98
CA ALA A 45 16.88 8.16 -5.57
C ALA A 45 17.86 8.13 -6.75
N ASP A 46 18.75 7.12 -6.80
CA ASP A 46 19.67 6.90 -7.91
C ASP A 46 18.99 6.31 -9.17
N GLY A 47 17.73 5.87 -9.07
CA GLY A 47 16.99 5.25 -10.17
C GLY A 47 17.48 3.85 -10.55
N VAL A 48 18.48 3.30 -9.85
CA VAL A 48 19.11 2.02 -10.20
C VAL A 48 18.53 0.89 -9.38
N LYS A 49 18.20 1.15 -8.11
CA LYS A 49 17.73 0.11 -7.19
C LYS A 49 16.25 0.24 -6.93
N VAL A 50 15.56 -0.89 -6.99
CA VAL A 50 14.16 -0.99 -6.56
C VAL A 50 14.11 -1.81 -5.28
N ARG A 51 13.44 -1.29 -4.25
CA ARG A 51 13.23 -2.00 -2.99
C ARG A 51 11.75 -2.24 -2.76
N ARG A 52 11.40 -3.47 -2.40
CA ARG A 52 10.06 -3.78 -1.91
C ARG A 52 9.85 -3.20 -0.52
N VAL A 53 8.74 -2.48 -0.33
CA VAL A 53 8.38 -1.87 0.96
C VAL A 53 7.17 -2.52 1.62
N TYR A 54 6.39 -3.28 0.85
CA TYR A 54 5.22 -4.02 1.32
C TYR A 54 4.87 -5.13 0.34
N SER A 55 4.39 -6.26 0.84
CA SER A 55 3.69 -7.29 0.08
C SER A 55 2.69 -8.00 0.98
N ASN A 56 1.53 -8.37 0.43
CA ASN A 56 0.59 -9.27 1.10
C ASN A 56 0.78 -10.74 0.70
N HIS A 57 1.79 -11.06 -0.12
CA HIS A 57 2.15 -12.43 -0.44
C HIS A 57 2.85 -13.09 0.76
N PRO A 58 2.39 -14.25 1.26
CA PRO A 58 2.96 -14.89 2.45
C PRO A 58 4.45 -15.25 2.30
N ASP A 59 4.87 -15.59 1.09
CA ASP A 59 6.24 -16.02 0.79
C ASP A 59 7.05 -14.94 0.07
N ALA A 60 6.62 -13.67 0.16
CA ALA A 60 7.30 -12.57 -0.51
C ALA A 60 8.70 -12.32 0.04
#